data_AF-A0A162CDA5-F1
#
_entry.id   AF-A0A162CDA5-F1
#
_cell.length_a   1.000
_cell.length_b   1.000
_cell.length_c   1.000
_cell.angle_alpha   90.00
_cell.angle_beta   90.00
_cell.angle_gamma   90.00
#
_symmetry.space_group_name_H-M   'P 1'
#
loop_
_entity.id
_entity.type
_entity.pdbx_description
1 polymer ?
#
loop_
_entity_poly.entity_id
_entity_poly.type
_entity_poly.pdbx_seq_one_letter_code
_entity_poly.pdbx_strand_id
1 'polypeptide(L)'
;MDENSTTLKVAHLTLIQGVINRMANNSFLIKGWSITVLTALIAVGGALKNELFFLLSLLPIFLFWWLDAYFFMLENVYRKLYEKALEMESNDLKLNPNLVTEIDRNCICTRFNYLMRRAVRPLYLLQILISIFGGVIIRCFL
;
A
#
# COMPACT_ATOMS: atom_id res chain seq x y z
N MET A 1 -37.33 -14.01 10.99
CA MET A 1 -36.11 -13.36 10.51
C MET A 1 -36.55 -12.13 9.75
N ASP A 2 -36.27 -10.94 10.27
CA ASP A 2 -36.77 -9.68 9.71
C ASP A 2 -35.93 -9.25 8.49
N GLU A 3 -36.58 -9.11 7.34
CA GLU A 3 -36.00 -8.69 6.06
C GLU A 3 -35.22 -7.36 6.16
N ASN A 4 -35.70 -6.45 7.01
CA ASN A 4 -35.04 -5.16 7.27
C ASN A 4 -33.66 -5.32 7.92
N SER A 5 -33.51 -6.29 8.83
CA SER A 5 -32.25 -6.52 9.56
C SER A 5 -31.14 -7.07 8.67
N THR A 6 -31.49 -7.95 7.72
CA THR A 6 -30.57 -8.50 6.71
C THR A 6 -30.11 -7.40 5.75
N THR A 7 -31.03 -6.53 5.34
CA THR A 7 -30.74 -5.42 4.41
C THR A 7 -29.74 -4.42 5.01
N LEU A 8 -29.93 -4.06 6.29
CA LEU A 8 -28.99 -3.20 7.03
C LEU A 8 -27.60 -3.84 7.13
N LYS A 9 -27.53 -5.15 7.39
CA LYS A 9 -26.26 -5.89 7.44
C LYS A 9 -25.53 -5.89 6.09
N VAL A 10 -26.24 -6.15 4.99
CA VAL A 10 -25.67 -6.12 3.63
C VAL A 10 -25.17 -4.72 3.26
N ALA A 11 -25.93 -3.68 3.58
CA ALA A 11 -25.53 -2.30 3.35
C ALA A 11 -24.23 -1.95 4.11
N HIS A 12 -24.13 -2.34 5.38
CA HIS A 12 -22.94 -2.11 6.20
C HIS A 12 -21.70 -2.81 5.65
N LEU A 13 -21.81 -4.09 5.27
CA LEU A 13 -20.72 -4.84 4.65
C LEU A 13 -20.29 -4.20 3.33
N THR A 14 -21.25 -3.71 2.53
CA THR A 14 -20.98 -3.02 1.27
C THR A 14 -20.20 -1.72 1.48
N LEU A 15 -20.51 -0.96 2.53
CA LEU A 15 -19.73 0.25 2.88
C LEU A 15 -18.29 -0.09 3.24
N ILE A 16 -18.05 -1.12 4.06
CA ILE A 16 -16.70 -1.57 4.42
C ILE A 16 -15.94 -2.06 3.18
N GLN A 17 -16.60 -2.88 2.34
CA GLN A 17 -16.02 -3.37 1.09
C GLN A 17 -15.65 -2.21 0.14
N GLY A 18 -16.47 -1.15 0.10
CA GLY A 18 -16.18 0.06 -0.65
C GLY A 18 -14.89 0.75 -0.20
N VAL A 19 -14.62 0.79 1.11
CA VAL A 19 -13.36 1.33 1.65
C VAL A 19 -12.17 0.44 1.29
N ILE A 20 -12.31 -0.89 1.40
CA ILE A 20 -11.27 -1.86 1.00
C ILE A 20 -10.88 -1.66 -0.48
N ASN A 21 -11.86 -1.55 -1.38
CA ASN A 21 -11.61 -1.32 -2.80
C ASN A 21 -10.88 0.00 -3.07
N ARG A 22 -11.21 1.08 -2.35
CA ARG A 22 -10.49 2.36 -2.47
C ARG A 22 -9.03 2.24 -2.03
N MET A 23 -8.74 1.48 -0.97
CA MET A 23 -7.36 1.25 -0.51
C MET A 23 -6.56 0.42 -1.51
N ALA A 24 -7.17 -0.64 -2.07
CA ALA A 24 -6.55 -1.44 -3.12
C ALA A 24 -6.24 -0.61 -4.38
N ASN A 25 -7.19 0.23 -4.82
CA ASN A 25 -7.00 1.12 -5.95
C ASN A 25 -5.89 2.15 -5.71
N ASN A 26 -5.86 2.77 -4.53
CA ASN A 26 -4.79 3.73 -4.19
C ASN A 26 -3.41 3.06 -4.17
N SER A 27 -3.29 1.85 -3.60
CA SER A 27 -2.04 1.07 -3.64
C SER A 27 -1.60 0.77 -5.07
N PHE A 28 -2.52 0.37 -5.96
CA PHE A 28 -2.20 0.14 -7.37
C PHE A 28 -1.68 1.41 -8.06
N LEU A 29 -2.34 2.55 -7.84
CA LEU A 29 -1.92 3.84 -8.39
C LEU A 29 -0.51 4.22 -7.92
N ILE A 30 -0.21 4.04 -6.63
CA ILE A 30 1.10 4.33 -6.06
C ILE A 30 2.21 3.51 -6.72
N LYS A 31 1.98 2.21 -6.97
CA LYS A 31 2.94 1.36 -7.69
C LYS A 31 3.20 1.88 -9.11
N GLY A 32 2.15 2.32 -9.81
CA GLY A 32 2.25 2.93 -11.14
C GLY A 32 3.07 4.21 -11.13
N TRP A 33 2.73 5.15 -10.24
CA TRP A 33 3.45 6.43 -10.09
C TRP A 33 4.93 6.24 -9.71
N SER A 34 5.23 5.22 -8.90
CA SER A 34 6.61 4.87 -8.55
C SER A 34 7.45 4.52 -9.80
N ILE A 35 6.88 3.75 -10.72
CA ILE A 35 7.57 3.37 -11.98
C ILE A 35 7.75 4.59 -12.88
N THR A 36 6.73 5.45 -12.99
CA THR A 36 6.79 6.67 -13.79
C THR A 36 7.87 7.62 -13.30
N VAL A 37 7.91 7.91 -11.99
CA VAL A 37 8.91 8.80 -11.40
C VAL A 37 10.32 8.22 -11.53
N LEU A 38 10.49 6.92 -11.30
CA LEU A 38 11.78 6.25 -11.50
C LEU A 38 12.28 6.36 -12.94
N THR A 39 11.41 6.04 -13.91
CA THR A 39 11.76 6.10 -15.34
C THR A 39 12.16 7.51 -15.76
N ALA A 40 11.43 8.52 -15.28
CA ALA A 40 11.76 9.92 -15.54
C ALA A 40 13.14 10.31 -14.99
N LEU A 41 13.46 9.91 -13.75
CA LEU A 41 14.76 10.21 -13.13
C LEU A 41 15.92 9.49 -13.82
N ILE A 42 15.74 8.23 -14.20
CA ILE A 42 16.74 7.46 -14.95
C ILE A 42 16.99 8.10 -16.34
N ALA A 43 15.93 8.48 -17.05
CA ALA A 43 16.05 9.13 -18.35
C ALA A 43 16.85 10.44 -18.27
N VAL A 44 16.56 11.27 -17.26
CA VAL A 44 17.28 12.53 -17.01
C VAL A 44 18.74 12.24 -16.60
N GLY A 45 18.97 11.29 -15.71
CA GLY A 45 20.32 10.90 -15.26
C GLY A 45 21.21 10.40 -16.40
N GLY A 46 20.65 9.60 -17.31
CA GLY A 46 21.34 9.12 -18.51
C GLY A 46 21.66 10.25 -19.49
N ALA A 47 20.74 11.21 -19.69
CA ALA A 47 20.96 12.36 -20.57
C ALA A 47 22.05 13.30 -20.03
N LEU A 48 22.06 13.53 -18.71
CA LEU A 48 23.03 14.42 -18.04
C LEU A 48 24.35 13.74 -17.66
N LYS A 49 24.48 12.44 -17.91
CA LYS A 49 25.70 11.65 -17.58
C LYS A 49 26.08 11.73 -16.09
N ASN A 50 25.11 11.94 -15.21
CA ASN A 50 25.36 12.22 -13.80
C ASN A 50 24.78 11.11 -12.90
N GLU A 51 25.67 10.39 -12.23
CA GLU A 51 25.34 9.28 -11.34
C GLU A 51 24.48 9.70 -10.13
N LEU A 52 24.50 10.99 -9.75
CA LEU A 52 23.70 11.51 -8.63
C LEU A 52 22.20 11.30 -8.82
N PHE A 53 21.70 11.28 -10.05
CA PHE A 53 20.27 11.06 -10.33
C PHE A 53 19.82 9.63 -9.99
N PHE A 54 20.71 8.64 -10.06
CA PHE A 54 20.45 7.25 -9.68
C PHE A 54 20.45 7.04 -8.17
N LEU A 55 21.22 7.85 -7.44
CA LEU A 55 21.15 7.91 -5.97
C LEU A 55 19.89 8.66 -5.54
N LEU A 56 19.55 9.74 -6.23
CA LEU A 56 18.36 10.55 -5.96
C LEU A 56 17.06 9.78 -6.20
N SER A 57 17.01 8.88 -7.19
CA SER A 57 15.84 8.02 -7.46
C SER A 57 15.55 7.01 -6.37
N LEU A 58 16.51 6.68 -5.49
CA LEU A 58 16.24 5.84 -4.33
C LEU A 58 15.26 6.50 -3.37
N LEU A 59 15.33 7.83 -3.21
CA LEU A 59 14.47 8.59 -2.30
C LEU A 59 12.97 8.39 -2.63
N PRO A 60 12.46 8.66 -3.85
CA PRO A 60 11.06 8.41 -4.18
C PRO A 60 10.71 6.91 -4.15
N ILE A 61 11.63 6.01 -4.51
CA ILE A 61 11.39 4.55 -4.38
C ILE A 61 11.07 4.20 -2.92
N PHE A 62 11.88 4.66 -1.96
CA PHE A 62 11.64 4.41 -0.53
C PHE A 62 10.35 5.04 -0.03
N LEU A 63 10.04 6.27 -0.45
CA LEU A 63 8.79 6.95 -0.09
C LEU A 63 7.55 6.19 -0.60
N PHE A 64 7.55 5.80 -1.87
CA PHE A 64 6.44 5.05 -2.45
C PHE A 64 6.33 3.65 -1.83
N TRP A 65 7.45 3.01 -1.51
CA TRP A 65 7.44 1.71 -0.82
C TRP A 65 6.83 1.82 0.58
N TRP A 66 7.18 2.86 1.33
CA TRP A 66 6.57 3.14 2.63
C TRP A 66 5.07 3.39 2.52
N LEU A 67 4.65 4.19 1.54
CA LEU A 67 3.24 4.53 1.33
C LEU A 67 2.42 3.31 0.88
N ASP A 68 2.96 2.48 -0.01
CA ASP A 68 2.31 1.25 -0.45
C ASP A 68 2.11 0.26 0.71
N ALA A 69 3.11 0.15 1.59
CA ALA A 69 2.98 -0.64 2.81
C ALA A 69 1.90 -0.11 3.76
N TYR A 70 1.73 1.22 3.84
CA TYR A 70 0.65 1.84 4.61
C TYR A 70 -0.74 1.45 4.07
N PHE A 71 -0.96 1.51 2.75
CA PHE A 71 -2.25 1.12 2.17
C PHE A 71 -2.53 -0.37 2.35
N PHE A 72 -1.52 -1.23 2.23
CA PHE A 72 -1.67 -2.67 2.49
C PHE A 72 -2.04 -2.96 3.96
N MET A 73 -1.46 -2.21 4.91
CA MET A 73 -1.83 -2.32 6.32
C MET A 73 -3.30 -1.94 6.52
N LEU A 74 -3.71 -0.82 5.95
CA LEU A 74 -5.07 -0.31 6.07
C LEU A 74 -6.09 -1.30 5.48
N GLU A 75 -5.79 -1.88 4.32
CA GLU A 75 -6.59 -2.94 3.72
C GLU A 75 -6.79 -4.13 4.67
N ASN A 76 -5.73 -4.60 5.33
CA ASN A 76 -5.83 -5.71 6.29
C ASN A 76 -6.66 -5.35 7.53
N VAL A 77 -6.56 -4.12 8.03
CA VAL A 77 -7.39 -3.65 9.16
C VAL A 77 -8.87 -3.66 8.76
N TYR A 78 -9.20 -3.16 7.58
CA TYR A 78 -10.58 -3.16 7.08
C TYR A 78 -11.09 -4.57 6.75
N ARG A 79 -10.26 -5.50 6.28
CA ARG A 79 -10.63 -6.91 6.11
C ARG A 79 -11.01 -7.57 7.44
N LYS A 80 -10.24 -7.34 8.51
CA LYS A 80 -10.58 -7.82 9.86
C LYS A 80 -11.87 -7.18 10.39
N LEU A 81 -12.10 -5.91 10.08
CA LEU A 81 -13.37 -5.25 10.43
C LEU A 81 -14.55 -5.88 9.68
N TYR A 82 -14.37 -6.21 8.41
CA TYR A 82 -15.36 -6.92 7.60
C TYR A 82 -15.69 -8.31 8.18
N GLU A 83 -14.68 -9.09 8.54
CA GLU A 83 -14.85 -10.40 9.20
C GLU A 83 -15.63 -10.27 10.51
N LYS A 84 -15.26 -9.32 11.38
CA LYS A 84 -16.01 -9.04 12.62
C LYS A 84 -17.45 -8.63 12.35
N ALA A 85 -17.70 -7.83 11.32
CA ALA A 85 -19.05 -7.40 10.96
C ALA A 85 -19.92 -8.55 10.41
N LEU A 86 -19.32 -9.64 9.89
CA LEU A 86 -20.04 -10.86 9.53
C LEU A 86 -20.52 -11.62 10.77
N GLU A 87 -19.72 -11.66 11.82
CA GLU A 87 -19.99 -12.40 13.06
C GLU A 87 -21.01 -11.69 13.97
N MET A 88 -21.12 -10.36 13.88
CA MET A 88 -22.09 -9.58 14.67
C MET A 88 -23.55 -9.83 14.24
N GLU A 89 -24.44 -9.92 15.23
CA GLU A 89 -25.89 -9.98 15.03
C GLU A 89 -26.43 -8.59 14.66
N SER A 90 -27.51 -8.54 13.86
CA SER A 90 -28.00 -7.32 13.19
C SER A 90 -28.42 -6.19 14.14
N ASN A 91 -28.68 -6.47 15.42
CA ASN A 91 -29.09 -5.47 16.42
C ASN A 91 -27.93 -4.64 16.99
N ASP A 92 -26.67 -5.07 16.86
CA ASP A 92 -25.49 -4.37 17.41
C ASP A 92 -24.65 -3.65 16.35
N LEU A 93 -25.25 -3.35 15.18
CA LEU A 93 -24.59 -2.74 14.03
C LEU A 93 -24.25 -1.24 14.24
N LYS A 94 -23.50 -0.93 15.30
CA LYS A 94 -22.90 0.40 15.49
C LYS A 94 -21.58 0.44 14.74
N LEU A 95 -21.49 1.33 13.75
CA LEU A 95 -20.22 1.71 13.14
C LEU A 95 -19.39 2.44 14.21
N ASN A 96 -18.65 1.68 15.02
CA ASN A 96 -17.80 2.26 16.04
C ASN A 96 -16.39 2.48 15.46
N PRO A 97 -16.00 3.72 15.13
CA PRO A 97 -14.65 3.99 14.61
C PRO A 97 -13.55 3.64 15.63
N ASN A 98 -13.89 3.54 16.93
CA ASN A 98 -12.94 3.11 17.94
C ASN A 98 -12.50 1.65 17.77
N LEU A 99 -13.33 0.79 17.15
CA LEU A 99 -12.93 -0.59 16.81
C LEU A 99 -11.75 -0.62 15.83
N VAL A 100 -11.70 0.33 14.89
CA VAL A 100 -10.56 0.49 13.98
C VAL A 100 -9.33 0.92 14.77
N THR A 101 -9.47 1.89 15.68
CA THR A 101 -8.34 2.38 16.49
C THR A 101 -7.77 1.36 17.48
N GLU A 102 -8.58 0.43 17.97
CA GLU A 102 -8.12 -0.69 18.81
C GLU A 102 -7.40 -1.77 18.00
N ILE A 103 -7.93 -2.13 16.82
CA ILE A 103 -7.26 -3.05 15.89
C ILE A 103 -5.93 -2.44 15.40
N ASP A 104 -5.89 -1.13 15.18
CA ASP A 104 -4.71 -0.38 14.74
C ASP A 104 -3.62 -0.34 15.83
N ARG A 105 -3.97 -0.11 17.11
CA ARG A 105 -3.00 -0.03 18.23
C ARG A 105 -2.19 -1.31 18.46
N ASN A 106 -2.80 -2.49 18.37
CA ASN A 106 -2.08 -3.76 18.52
C ASN A 106 -1.23 -4.13 17.29
N CYS A 107 -1.32 -3.37 16.19
CA CYS A 107 -0.67 -3.69 14.92
C CYS A 107 0.58 -2.85 14.61
N ILE A 108 0.84 -1.78 15.39
CA ILE A 108 1.94 -0.83 15.13
C ILE A 108 3.32 -1.53 15.26
N CYS A 109 3.51 -2.47 16.19
CA CYS A 109 4.75 -3.24 16.29
C CYS A 109 4.89 -4.32 15.18
N THR A 110 3.79 -4.71 14.53
CA THR A 110 3.75 -5.63 13.39
C THR A 110 4.08 -4.93 12.06
N ARG A 111 4.06 -3.59 12.04
CA ARG A 111 4.14 -2.69 10.86
C ARG A 111 5.36 -2.92 9.97
N PHE A 112 6.51 -3.29 10.54
CA PHE A 112 7.73 -3.58 9.78
C PHE A 112 7.69 -4.97 9.10
N ASN A 113 7.03 -5.94 9.75
CA ASN A 113 6.90 -7.30 9.21
C ASN A 113 5.93 -7.36 8.00
N TYR A 114 4.99 -6.42 7.94
CA TYR A 114 4.10 -6.20 6.78
C TYR A 114 4.79 -5.50 5.61
N LEU A 115 5.71 -4.56 5.88
CA LEU A 115 6.61 -3.97 4.87
C LEU A 115 7.45 -5.06 4.17
N MET A 116 7.75 -6.10 4.95
CA MET A 116 8.35 -7.35 4.53
C MET A 116 7.32 -8.43 4.09
N ARG A 117 6.07 -8.17 3.70
CA ARG A 117 5.24 -9.26 3.11
C ARG A 117 5.53 -9.46 1.61
N ARG A 118 5.54 -10.73 1.17
CA ARG A 118 5.94 -11.17 -0.19
C ARG A 118 5.21 -10.48 -1.36
N ALA A 119 4.06 -9.86 -1.09
CA ALA A 119 3.25 -9.17 -2.09
C ALA A 119 3.78 -7.78 -2.51
N VAL A 120 4.54 -7.09 -1.65
CA VAL A 120 4.96 -5.69 -1.90
C VAL A 120 6.42 -5.60 -2.38
N ARG A 121 7.29 -6.46 -1.82
CA ARG A 121 8.74 -6.38 -2.03
C ARG A 121 9.25 -6.55 -3.46
N PRO A 122 8.74 -7.47 -4.32
CA PRO A 122 9.45 -7.80 -5.57
C PRO A 122 9.54 -6.62 -6.54
N LEU A 123 8.50 -5.77 -6.57
CA LEU A 123 8.46 -4.61 -7.46
C LEU A 123 9.48 -3.54 -7.05
N TYR A 124 9.53 -3.17 -5.78
CA TYR A 124 10.48 -2.15 -5.28
C TYR A 124 11.92 -2.67 -5.24
N LEU A 125 12.14 -3.96 -4.95
CA LEU A 125 13.47 -4.57 -5.06
C LEU A 125 13.99 -4.53 -6.49
N LEU A 126 13.14 -4.85 -7.48
CA LEU A 126 13.50 -4.74 -8.89
C LEU A 126 13.86 -3.29 -9.27
N GLN A 127 13.09 -2.31 -8.78
CA GLN A 127 13.39 -0.89 -9.00
C GLN A 127 14.73 -0.47 -8.41
N ILE A 128 15.06 -0.89 -7.19
CA ILE A 128 16.34 -0.62 -6.54
C ILE A 128 17.49 -1.26 -7.34
N LEU A 129 17.34 -2.51 -7.78
CA LEU A 129 18.34 -3.18 -8.60
C LEU A 129 18.58 -2.42 -9.91
N ILE A 130 17.52 -2.04 -10.63
CA ILE A 130 17.63 -1.24 -11.86
C ILE A 130 18.37 0.08 -11.60
N SER A 131 18.04 0.76 -10.50
CA SER A 131 18.70 2.01 -10.11
C SER A 131 20.20 1.82 -9.84
N ILE A 132 20.58 0.73 -9.16
CA ILE A 132 21.99 0.41 -8.85
C ILE A 132 22.75 0.04 -10.12
N PHE A 133 22.20 -0.86 -10.95
CA PHE A 133 22.84 -1.26 -12.22
C PHE A 133 23.02 -0.07 -13.17
N GLY A 134 22.01 0.80 -13.29
CA GLY A 134 22.09 2.01 -14.11
C GLY A 134 23.22 2.95 -13.67
N GLY A 135 23.37 3.17 -12.36
CA GLY A 135 24.46 3.99 -11.81
C GLY A 135 25.86 3.39 -12.08
N VAL A 136 26.02 2.08 -11.90
CA VAL A 136 27.30 1.39 -12.17
C VAL A 136 27.67 1.46 -13.64
N ILE A 137 26.71 1.28 -14.56
CA ILE A 137 26.96 1.34 -16.01
C ILE A 137 27.47 2.72 -16.41
N ILE A 138 26.81 3.79 -15.95
CA ILE A 138 27.22 5.16 -16.27
C ILE A 138 28.62 5.45 -15.73
N ARG A 139 28.92 5.04 -14.50
CA ARG A 139 30.25 5.24 -13.91
C ARG A 139 31.36 4.43 -14.61
N CYS A 140 31.04 3.28 -15.19
CA CYS A 140 32.02 2.41 -15.87
C CYS A 140 32.22 2.73 -17.36
N PHE A 141 31.20 3.22 -18.07
CA PHE A 141 31.22 3.37 -19.54
C PHE A 141 31.29 4.82 -20.04
N LEU A 142 31.12 5.81 -19.16
CA LEU A 142 30.93 7.21 -19.55
C LEU A 142 31.94 8.13 -18.86
#